data_AF-A0A1D1ZEH8-F1
#
_entry.id   AF-A0A1D1ZEH8-F1
#
_cell.length_a   1.000
_cell.length_b   1.000
_cell.length_c   1.000
_cell.angle_alpha   90.00
_cell.angle_beta   90.00
_cell.angle_gamma   90.00
#
_symmetry.space_group_name_H-M   'P 1'
#
loop_
_entity.id
_entity.type
_entity.pdbx_description
1 polymer ?
#
loop_
_entity_poly.entity_id
_entity_poly.type
_entity_poly.pdbx_seq_one_letter_code
_entity_poly.pdbx_strand_id
1 'polypeptide(L)'
;EGYHNFHHEFPRDFRNGYRLFDWDPSKWIIFVLHTLTNQVPKVTRVPENEVRKAMVNMELIKAQEKRQKCDWGVDPSSLPVMTYEQYKQKQEQEGKEWILVDEFVLDVSSFKDDHPGGAKVLKNYYGKNSTKAFHGGLNDHSKAANTMTAMFRVAKIVENQKE
;
A
#
# COMPACT_ATOMS: atom_id res chain seq x y z
N GLU A 1 26.25 -5.79 5.33
CA GLU A 1 26.26 -4.37 4.90
C GLU A 1 25.68 -3.37 5.93
N GLY A 2 25.32 -3.76 7.16
CA GLY A 2 24.53 -2.90 8.06
C GLY A 2 25.20 -1.64 8.63
N TYR A 3 26.53 -1.61 8.79
CA TYR A 3 27.26 -0.51 9.44
C TYR A 3 27.68 0.60 8.49
N HIS A 4 28.05 0.25 7.25
CA HIS A 4 28.38 1.22 6.22
C HIS A 4 27.23 2.20 5.98
N ASN A 5 25.98 1.71 6.06
CA ASN A 5 24.80 2.56 5.90
C ASN A 5 24.67 3.62 7.00
N PHE A 6 25.05 3.32 8.25
CA PHE A 6 24.90 4.28 9.34
C PHE A 6 25.93 5.42 9.25
N HIS A 7 27.20 5.09 8.98
CA HIS A 7 28.22 6.13 8.85
C HIS A 7 28.03 6.98 7.59
N HIS A 8 27.56 6.40 6.48
CA HIS A 8 27.20 7.18 5.28
C HIS A 8 26.01 8.10 5.53
N GLU A 9 24.99 7.63 6.26
CA GLU A 9 23.80 8.43 6.61
C GLU A 9 24.15 9.53 7.63
N PHE A 10 25.00 9.22 8.60
CA PHE A 10 25.34 10.09 9.71
C PHE A 10 26.86 10.24 9.92
N PRO A 11 27.58 10.89 8.99
CA PRO A 11 29.04 10.96 9.02
C PRO A 11 29.59 11.77 10.21
N ARG A 12 28.76 12.57 10.86
CA ARG A 12 29.13 13.36 12.05
C ARG A 12 28.98 12.61 13.37
N ASP A 13 28.31 11.46 13.38
CA ASP A 13 28.28 10.60 14.57
C ASP A 13 29.64 9.91 14.69
N PHE A 14 30.25 9.93 15.88
CA PHE A 14 31.52 9.23 16.09
C PHE A 14 31.37 7.70 16.09
N ARG A 15 30.13 7.18 16.09
CA ARG A 15 29.80 5.76 16.01
C ARG A 15 29.57 5.32 14.57
N ASN A 16 29.85 4.05 14.28
CA ASN A 16 29.54 3.34 13.04
C ASN A 16 28.20 2.57 13.11
N GLY A 17 27.46 2.71 14.22
CA GLY A 17 26.17 2.06 14.43
C GLY A 17 25.41 2.70 15.60
N TYR A 18 24.08 2.60 15.57
CA TYR A 18 23.23 3.22 16.59
C TYR A 18 23.11 2.40 17.87
N ARG A 19 23.34 1.07 17.84
CA ARG A 19 23.19 0.22 19.03
C ARG A 19 24.45 0.31 19.89
N LEU A 20 24.26 0.22 21.20
CA LEU A 20 25.35 0.28 22.15
C LEU A 20 26.37 -0.84 21.92
N PHE A 21 25.88 -2.07 21.74
CA PHE A 21 26.68 -3.29 21.61
C PHE A 21 27.09 -3.63 20.16
N ASP A 22 26.84 -2.73 19.20
CA ASP A 22 27.39 -2.91 17.86
C ASP A 22 28.92 -2.94 17.94
N TRP A 23 29.54 -3.92 17.28
CA TRP A 23 30.99 -4.04 17.22
C TRP A 23 31.56 -2.85 16.45
N ASP A 24 32.21 -1.95 17.18
CA ASP A 24 32.79 -0.73 16.65
C ASP A 24 33.99 -0.35 17.53
N PRO A 25 35.19 -0.89 17.22
CA PRO A 25 36.40 -0.60 17.97
C PRO A 25 36.72 0.89 18.02
N SER A 26 36.43 1.64 16.96
CA SER A 26 36.65 3.09 16.89
C SER A 26 35.77 3.84 17.88
N LYS A 27 34.48 3.50 18.00
CA LYS A 27 33.57 4.05 19.03
C LYS A 27 34.13 3.85 20.44
N TRP A 28 34.63 2.66 20.74
CA TRP A 28 35.17 2.38 22.07
C TRP A 28 36.49 3.12 22.34
N ILE A 29 37.41 3.14 21.38
CA ILE A 29 38.67 3.89 21.50
C ILE A 29 38.40 5.39 21.68
N ILE A 30 37.54 5.98 20.83
CA ILE A 30 37.16 7.41 20.93
C ILE A 30 36.47 7.70 22.27
N PHE A 31 35.58 6.81 22.72
CA PHE A 31 34.91 6.95 24.01
C PHE A 31 35.89 6.89 25.18
N VAL A 32 36.83 5.94 25.19
CA VAL A 32 37.89 5.84 26.21
C VAL A 32 38.77 7.10 26.20
N LEU A 33 39.23 7.56 25.03
CA LEU A 33 40.04 8.77 24.92
C LEU A 33 39.28 10.03 25.36
N HIS A 34 37.99 10.14 25.05
CA HIS A 34 37.13 11.24 25.48
C HIS A 34 36.86 11.24 26.98
N THR A 35 36.75 10.06 27.59
CA THR A 35 36.41 9.92 29.03
C THR A 35 37.63 9.96 29.95
N LEU A 36 38.78 9.44 29.51
CA LEU A 36 39.97 9.30 30.36
C LEU A 36 41.08 10.31 30.04
N THR A 37 41.00 11.04 28.92
CA THR A 37 42.05 11.99 28.49
C THR A 37 41.44 13.28 27.95
N ASN A 38 42.26 14.32 27.78
CA ASN A 38 41.85 15.57 27.12
C ASN A 38 42.10 15.57 25.59
N GLN A 39 42.44 14.42 24.98
CA GLN A 39 42.78 14.35 23.56
C GLN A 39 41.56 14.46 22.63
N VAL A 40 40.40 14.05 23.11
CA VAL A 40 39.12 14.17 22.38
C VAL A 40 38.18 15.01 23.25
N PRO A 41 38.19 16.35 23.13
CA PRO A 41 37.41 17.22 24.03
C PRO A 41 35.90 17.18 23.75
N LYS A 42 35.48 16.76 22.55
CA LYS A 42 34.08 16.72 22.14
C LYS A 42 33.80 15.54 21.22
N VAL A 43 32.73 14.80 21.52
CA VAL A 43 32.15 13.80 20.61
C VAL A 43 30.76 14.25 20.18
N THR A 44 30.40 13.97 18.93
CA THR A 44 29.09 14.32 18.38
C THR A 44 28.27 13.05 18.19
N ARG A 45 27.02 13.07 18.65
CA ARG A 45 26.04 12.01 18.42
C ARG A 45 24.86 12.58 17.66
N VAL A 46 24.32 11.79 16.77
CA VAL A 46 23.05 12.10 16.11
C VAL A 46 21.94 12.02 17.15
N PRO A 47 20.99 12.99 17.16
CA PRO A 47 19.82 12.90 18.01
C PRO A 47 19.02 11.63 17.74
N GLU A 48 18.53 10.97 18.79
CA GLU A 48 17.78 9.70 18.67
C GLU A 48 16.56 9.81 17.74
N ASN A 49 15.95 10.99 17.68
CA ASN A 49 14.83 11.27 16.76
C ASN A 49 15.22 11.10 15.29
N GLU A 50 16.42 11.54 14.90
CA GLU A 50 16.88 11.42 13.51
C GLU A 50 17.21 9.97 13.16
N VAL A 51 17.81 9.23 14.11
CA VAL A 51 18.00 7.78 13.97
C VAL A 51 16.65 7.07 13.78
N ARG A 52 15.63 7.43 14.58
CA ARG A 52 14.29 6.85 14.48
C ARG A 52 13.63 7.18 13.13
N LYS A 53 13.75 8.41 12.64
CA LYS A 53 13.25 8.79 11.30
C LYS A 53 13.90 7.93 10.21
N ALA A 54 15.23 7.78 10.24
CA ALA A 54 15.94 6.95 9.26
C ALA A 54 15.48 5.48 9.32
N MET A 55 15.26 4.93 10.52
CA MET A 55 14.73 3.57 10.69
C MET A 55 13.33 3.40 10.08
N VAL A 56 12.40 4.32 10.39
CA VAL A 56 11.04 4.29 9.82
C VAL A 56 11.08 4.46 8.30
N ASN A 57 11.95 5.32 7.78
CA ASN A 57 12.11 5.48 6.33
C ASN A 57 12.61 4.19 5.66
N MET A 58 13.56 3.50 6.28
CA MET A 58 14.02 2.19 5.78
C MET A 58 12.93 1.11 5.85
N GLU A 59 12.07 1.13 6.87
CA GLU A 59 10.89 0.26 6.94
C GLU A 59 9.88 0.58 5.84
N LEU A 60 9.64 1.88 5.57
CA LEU A 60 8.78 2.34 4.49
C LEU A 60 9.29 1.86 3.12
N ILE A 61 10.58 2.02 2.83
CA ILE A 61 11.21 1.56 1.58
C ILE A 61 11.02 0.04 1.43
N LYS A 62 11.33 -0.74 2.47
CA LYS A 62 11.13 -2.21 2.44
C LYS A 62 9.66 -2.60 2.26
N ALA A 63 8.73 -1.86 2.87
CA ALA A 63 7.31 -2.10 2.69
C ALA A 63 6.87 -1.78 1.26
N GLN A 64 7.40 -0.71 0.66
CA GLN A 64 7.16 -0.34 -0.73
C GLN A 64 7.72 -1.39 -1.71
N GLU A 65 8.94 -1.89 -1.49
CA GLU A 65 9.53 -2.96 -2.30
C GLU A 65 8.71 -4.25 -2.23
N LYS A 66 8.24 -4.63 -1.03
CA LYS A 66 7.33 -5.77 -0.87
C LYS A 66 6.00 -5.51 -1.58
N ARG A 67 5.46 -4.30 -1.45
CA ARG A 67 4.22 -3.89 -2.11
C ARG A 67 4.34 -4.01 -3.63
N GLN A 68 5.45 -3.60 -4.24
CA GLN A 68 5.67 -3.69 -5.69
C GLN A 68 5.67 -5.12 -6.23
N LYS A 69 5.94 -6.13 -5.38
CA LYS A 69 5.93 -7.54 -5.76
C LYS A 69 4.54 -8.18 -5.70
N CYS A 70 3.57 -7.51 -5.07
CA CYS A 70 2.20 -8.00 -5.02
C CYS A 70 1.41 -7.50 -6.23
N ASP A 71 0.54 -8.36 -6.76
CA ASP A 71 -0.48 -7.93 -7.70
C ASP A 71 -1.59 -7.19 -6.95
N TRP A 72 -1.78 -5.92 -7.29
CA TRP A 72 -2.82 -5.06 -6.70
C TRP A 72 -4.01 -4.84 -7.66
N GLY A 73 -4.04 -5.56 -8.78
CA GLY A 73 -5.04 -5.39 -9.82
C GLY A 73 -4.76 -4.18 -10.71
N VAL A 74 -5.80 -3.76 -11.43
CA VAL A 74 -5.67 -2.71 -12.45
C VAL A 74 -5.57 -1.33 -11.81
N ASP A 75 -4.59 -0.53 -12.26
CA ASP A 75 -4.44 0.86 -11.84
C ASP A 75 -5.70 1.66 -12.24
N PRO A 76 -6.40 2.29 -11.27
CA PRO A 76 -7.59 3.11 -11.55
C PRO A 76 -7.39 4.19 -12.61
N SER A 77 -6.18 4.74 -12.73
CA SER A 77 -5.85 5.77 -13.72
C SER A 77 -5.76 5.24 -15.16
N SER A 78 -5.57 3.93 -15.31
CA SER A 78 -5.48 3.25 -16.60
C SER A 78 -6.82 2.74 -17.13
N LEU A 79 -7.86 2.75 -16.29
CA LEU A 79 -9.17 2.20 -16.63
C LEU A 79 -9.91 3.11 -17.64
N PRO A 80 -10.63 2.52 -18.61
CA PRO A 80 -11.53 3.28 -19.46
C PRO A 80 -12.65 3.89 -18.63
N VAL A 81 -13.05 5.10 -19.03
CA VAL A 81 -14.12 5.85 -18.38
C VAL A 81 -15.41 5.68 -19.17
N MET A 82 -16.55 5.52 -18.48
CA MET A 82 -17.88 5.49 -19.10
C MET A 82 -18.94 6.11 -18.19
N THR A 83 -20.06 6.53 -18.76
CA THR A 83 -21.23 6.95 -17.98
C THR A 83 -22.01 5.74 -17.46
N TYR A 84 -22.87 5.96 -16.45
CA TYR A 84 -23.75 4.89 -15.96
C TYR A 84 -24.69 4.36 -17.04
N GLU A 85 -25.17 5.23 -17.95
CA GLU A 85 -26.00 4.85 -19.08
C GLU A 85 -25.25 3.94 -20.06
N GLN A 86 -24.00 4.28 -20.39
CA GLN A 86 -23.15 3.45 -21.25
C GLN A 86 -22.86 2.08 -20.61
N TYR A 87 -22.62 2.06 -19.29
CA TYR A 87 -22.46 0.82 -18.52
C TYR A 87 -23.71 -0.07 -18.64
N LYS A 88 -24.88 0.50 -18.40
CA LYS A 88 -26.17 -0.18 -18.51
C LYS A 88 -26.41 -0.74 -19.91
N GLN A 89 -26.21 0.10 -20.92
CA GLN A 89 -26.40 -0.26 -22.33
C GLN A 89 -25.45 -1.39 -22.76
N LYS A 90 -24.16 -1.28 -22.45
CA LYS A 90 -23.17 -2.33 -22.78
C LYS A 90 -23.49 -3.65 -22.10
N GLN A 91 -23.87 -3.61 -20.82
CA GLN A 91 -24.22 -4.82 -20.08
C GLN A 91 -25.43 -5.54 -20.71
N GLU A 92 -26.47 -4.79 -21.11
CA GLU A 92 -27.68 -5.34 -21.74
C GLU A 92 -27.43 -5.87 -23.15
N GLN A 93 -26.60 -5.20 -23.95
CA GLN A 93 -26.28 -5.62 -25.32
C GLN A 93 -25.35 -6.83 -25.38
N GLU A 94 -24.35 -6.88 -24.50
CA GLU A 94 -23.29 -7.90 -24.54
C GLU A 94 -23.52 -9.03 -23.53
N GLY A 95 -24.54 -8.94 -22.68
CA GLY A 95 -24.83 -9.95 -21.65
C GLY A 95 -23.71 -10.09 -20.62
N LYS A 96 -22.94 -9.02 -20.37
CA LYS A 96 -21.78 -9.05 -19.48
C LYS A 96 -22.19 -9.33 -18.03
N GLU A 97 -21.37 -10.09 -17.33
CA GLU A 97 -21.50 -10.39 -15.90
C GLU A 97 -20.87 -9.27 -15.07
N TRP A 98 -21.29 -8.04 -15.35
CA TRP A 98 -20.74 -6.84 -14.73
C TRP A 98 -21.60 -6.36 -13.57
N ILE A 99 -20.95 -5.92 -12.50
CA ILE A 99 -21.57 -5.22 -11.38
C ILE A 99 -20.86 -3.89 -11.16
N LEU A 100 -21.56 -2.90 -10.60
CA LEU A 100 -20.96 -1.65 -10.18
C LEU A 100 -20.79 -1.65 -8.65
N VAL A 101 -19.56 -1.43 -8.19
CA VAL A 101 -19.21 -1.23 -6.78
C VAL A 101 -18.41 0.06 -6.68
N ASP A 102 -18.83 0.95 -5.79
CA ASP A 102 -18.39 2.34 -5.72
C ASP A 102 -18.49 3.00 -7.12
N GLU A 103 -17.40 3.53 -7.66
CA GLU A 103 -17.31 4.06 -9.01
C GLU A 103 -16.72 3.08 -10.03
N PHE A 104 -16.50 1.81 -9.68
CA PHE A 104 -15.84 0.84 -10.55
C PHE A 104 -16.79 -0.23 -11.09
N VAL A 105 -16.73 -0.44 -12.40
CA VAL A 105 -17.36 -1.58 -13.06
C VAL A 105 -16.44 -2.79 -12.89
N LEU A 106 -16.97 -3.85 -12.29
CA LEU A 106 -16.27 -5.11 -12.04
C LEU A 106 -16.80 -6.20 -12.96
N ASP A 107 -15.90 -6.89 -13.67
CA ASP A 107 -16.22 -8.13 -14.39
C ASP A 107 -16.02 -9.32 -13.46
N VAL A 108 -17.13 -9.91 -13.00
CA VAL A 108 -17.11 -11.02 -12.05
C VAL A 108 -17.25 -12.38 -12.72
N SER A 109 -17.11 -12.45 -14.05
CA SER A 109 -17.33 -13.70 -14.80
C SER A 109 -16.43 -14.85 -14.37
N SER A 110 -15.16 -14.56 -14.05
CA SER A 110 -14.18 -15.53 -13.56
C SER A 110 -14.30 -15.84 -12.06
N PHE A 111 -15.05 -15.04 -11.30
CA PHE A 111 -15.12 -15.13 -9.84
C PHE A 111 -16.48 -15.59 -9.30
N LYS A 112 -17.53 -15.55 -10.13
CA LYS A 112 -18.91 -15.74 -9.65
C LYS A 112 -19.13 -17.06 -8.89
N ASP A 113 -18.44 -18.13 -9.29
CA ASP A 113 -18.57 -19.46 -8.69
C ASP A 113 -17.76 -19.59 -7.39
N ASP A 114 -16.74 -18.75 -7.21
CA ASP A 114 -15.90 -18.69 -6.00
C ASP A 114 -16.41 -17.68 -4.97
N HIS A 115 -17.42 -16.87 -5.32
CA HIS A 115 -18.00 -15.89 -4.42
C HIS A 115 -18.60 -16.58 -3.18
N PRO A 116 -18.15 -16.27 -1.95
CA PRO A 116 -18.62 -16.96 -0.74
C PRO A 116 -20.12 -16.81 -0.46
N GLY A 117 -20.74 -15.71 -0.92
CA GLY A 117 -22.19 -15.52 -0.86
C GLY A 117 -22.97 -16.27 -1.95
N GLY A 118 -22.28 -16.98 -2.84
CA GLY A 118 -22.81 -17.73 -3.97
C GLY A 118 -23.02 -16.90 -5.23
N ALA A 119 -22.93 -17.56 -6.39
CA ALA A 119 -23.09 -16.96 -7.72
C ALA A 119 -24.47 -16.30 -7.93
N LYS A 120 -25.53 -16.85 -7.32
CA LYS A 120 -26.90 -16.32 -7.43
C LYS A 120 -27.01 -14.89 -6.91
N VAL A 121 -26.26 -14.54 -5.87
CA VAL A 121 -26.27 -13.17 -5.32
C VAL A 121 -25.73 -12.21 -6.36
N LEU A 122 -24.58 -12.50 -6.96
CA LEU A 122 -23.97 -11.66 -8.00
C LEU A 122 -24.89 -11.50 -9.21
N LYS A 123 -25.52 -12.59 -9.66
CA LYS A 123 -26.46 -12.57 -10.79
C LYS A 123 -27.62 -11.58 -10.58
N ASN A 124 -28.09 -11.39 -9.35
CA ASN A 124 -29.15 -10.42 -9.04
C ASN A 124 -28.70 -8.96 -9.19
N TYR A 125 -27.39 -8.71 -9.20
CA TYR A 125 -26.76 -7.39 -9.33
C TYR A 125 -26.14 -7.11 -10.70
N TYR A 126 -26.22 -8.05 -11.66
CA TYR A 126 -25.74 -7.78 -13.02
C TYR A 126 -26.39 -6.52 -13.61
N GLY A 127 -25.55 -5.61 -14.11
CA GLY A 127 -25.99 -4.33 -14.65
C GLY A 127 -26.57 -3.38 -13.61
N LYS A 128 -26.29 -3.55 -12.32
CA LYS A 128 -26.80 -2.67 -11.24
C LYS A 128 -25.67 -2.07 -10.41
N ASN A 129 -25.98 -0.97 -9.74
CA ASN A 129 -25.18 -0.46 -8.63
C ASN A 129 -25.41 -1.34 -7.40
N SER A 130 -24.35 -1.99 -6.95
CA SER A 130 -24.31 -2.91 -5.81
C SER A 130 -23.55 -2.35 -4.60
N THR A 131 -23.09 -1.09 -4.67
CA THR A 131 -22.31 -0.42 -3.61
C THR A 131 -22.96 -0.54 -2.24
N LYS A 132 -24.25 -0.20 -2.13
CA LYS A 132 -24.99 -0.31 -0.86
C LYS A 132 -25.05 -1.75 -0.36
N ALA A 133 -25.22 -2.72 -1.24
CA ALA A 133 -25.29 -4.14 -0.86
C ALA A 133 -23.93 -4.66 -0.39
N PHE A 134 -22.84 -4.14 -0.97
CA PHE A 134 -21.47 -4.52 -0.69
C PHE A 134 -20.95 -3.96 0.65
N HIS A 135 -21.39 -2.76 1.05
CA HIS A 135 -20.98 -2.05 2.27
C HIS A 135 -22.05 -2.08 3.39
N GLY A 136 -22.57 -3.27 3.70
CA GLY A 136 -23.42 -3.49 4.87
C GLY A 136 -24.93 -3.47 4.61
N GLY A 137 -25.38 -3.15 3.38
CA GLY A 137 -26.80 -3.25 3.03
C GLY A 137 -27.29 -4.69 2.83
N LEU A 138 -26.42 -5.59 2.38
CA LEU A 138 -26.67 -7.03 2.37
C LEU A 138 -25.60 -7.76 3.16
N ASN A 139 -24.33 -7.47 2.87
CA ASN A 139 -23.17 -7.96 3.61
C ASN A 139 -22.20 -6.80 3.82
N ASP A 140 -21.50 -6.80 4.95
CA ASP A 140 -20.41 -5.87 5.21
C ASP A 140 -19.07 -6.55 4.86
N HIS A 141 -18.57 -6.29 3.65
CA HIS A 141 -17.39 -6.98 3.16
C HIS A 141 -16.12 -6.55 3.91
N SER A 142 -15.23 -7.51 4.15
CA SER A 142 -13.95 -7.26 4.82
C SER A 142 -13.05 -6.32 4.00
N LYS A 143 -12.03 -5.75 4.65
CA LYS A 143 -10.99 -4.95 3.96
C LYS A 143 -10.30 -5.75 2.86
N ALA A 144 -10.08 -7.05 3.07
CA ALA A 144 -9.47 -7.92 2.07
C ALA A 144 -10.37 -8.07 0.83
N ALA A 145 -11.67 -8.28 1.03
CA ALA A 145 -12.63 -8.35 -0.08
C ALA A 145 -12.74 -7.01 -0.83
N ASN A 146 -12.72 -5.89 -0.11
CA ASN A 146 -12.64 -4.54 -0.71
C ASN A 146 -11.40 -4.40 -1.61
N THR A 147 -10.21 -4.77 -1.13
CA THR A 147 -8.98 -4.73 -1.93
C THR A 147 -9.05 -5.64 -3.15
N MET A 148 -9.63 -6.84 -2.99
CA MET A 148 -9.74 -7.83 -4.06
C MET A 148 -10.59 -7.35 -5.25
N THR A 149 -11.52 -6.40 -5.05
CA THR A 149 -12.29 -5.81 -6.16
C THR A 149 -11.39 -5.23 -7.27
N ALA A 150 -10.19 -4.76 -6.92
CA ALA A 150 -9.24 -4.21 -7.88
C ALA A 150 -8.81 -5.22 -8.97
N MET A 151 -8.89 -6.52 -8.67
CA MET A 151 -8.58 -7.59 -9.62
C MET A 151 -9.60 -7.71 -10.75
N PHE A 152 -10.82 -7.21 -10.54
CA PHE A 152 -11.94 -7.39 -11.45
C PHE A 152 -12.33 -6.10 -12.19
N ARG A 153 -11.63 -4.99 -11.96
CA ARG A 153 -11.99 -3.68 -12.53
C ARG A 153 -11.80 -3.68 -14.04
N VAL A 154 -12.83 -3.25 -14.76
CA VAL A 154 -12.80 -3.10 -16.22
C VAL A 154 -13.10 -1.67 -16.69
N ALA A 155 -13.75 -0.86 -15.87
CA ALA A 155 -13.99 0.55 -16.18
C ALA A 155 -14.26 1.37 -14.90
N LYS A 156 -14.16 2.69 -15.04
CA LYS A 156 -14.57 3.67 -14.03
C LYS A 156 -15.80 4.44 -14.51
N ILE A 157 -16.81 4.56 -13.65
CA ILE A 157 -17.98 5.40 -13.87
C ILE A 157 -17.63 6.84 -13.53
N VAL A 158 -17.99 7.75 -14.43
CA VAL A 158 -18.10 9.17 -14.14
C VAL A 158 -19.57 9.56 -14.08
N GLU A 159 -19.96 10.32 -13.07
CA GLU A 159 -21.24 11.01 -13.10
C GLU A 159 -21.18 12.04 -14.22
N ASN A 160 -22.28 12.19 -14.98
CA ASN A 160 -22.42 13.32 -15.88
C ASN A 160 -22.26 14.57 -15.01
N GLN A 161 -21.19 15.33 -15.21
CA GLN A 161 -21.06 16.65 -14.63
C GLN A 161 -22.21 17.49 -15.18
N LYS A 162 -23.29 17.58 -14.41
CA LYS A 162 -24.21 18.70 -14.51
C LYS A 162 -23.48 19.87 -13.86
N GLU A 163 -22.76 20.63 -14.68
CA GLU A 163 -22.50 22.05 -14.41
C GLU A 163 -23.83 22.83 -14.43
#